data_AF-A0A1W2BDZ0-F1
#
_entry.id   AF-A0A1W2BDZ0-F1
#
_cell.length_a   1.000
_cell.length_b   1.000
_cell.length_c   1.000
_cell.angle_alpha   90.00
_cell.angle_beta   90.00
_cell.angle_gamma   90.00
#
_symmetry.space_group_name_H-M   'P 1'
#
loop_
_entity.id
_entity.type
_entity.pdbx_description
1 polymer ?
#
loop_
_entity_poly.entity_id
_entity_poly.type
_entity_poly.pdbx_seq_one_letter_code
_entity_poly.pdbx_strand_id
1 'polypeptide(L)' 'MNNKRAIIQQENELTDKIEEKLQQIREWERDAPVGDISALYADLEKLLNEVSKMRLSEKNQVAGSGRYW' A
#
# COMPACT_ATOMS: atom_id res chain seq x y z
N MET A 1 16.04 7.81 -18.05
CA MET A 1 14.59 8.10 -17.84
C MET A 1 13.86 6.77 -17.71
N ASN A 2 13.64 6.23 -16.50
CA ASN A 2 12.85 5.00 -16.28
C ASN A 2 12.24 4.88 -14.85
N ASN A 3 12.70 5.64 -13.85
CA ASN A 3 12.20 5.52 -12.48
C ASN A 3 10.72 5.91 -12.28
N LYS A 4 10.22 6.94 -12.97
CA LYS A 4 8.85 7.42 -12.74
C LYS A 4 7.78 6.38 -13.12
N ARG A 5 7.99 5.62 -14.20
CA ARG A 5 7.09 4.53 -14.59
C ARG A 5 7.13 3.38 -13.59
N ALA A 6 8.30 3.06 -13.04
CA ALA A 6 8.44 1.98 -12.06
C ALA A 6 7.71 2.28 -10.74
N ILE A 7 7.72 3.55 -10.29
CA ILE A 7 7.03 3.95 -9.05
C ILE A 7 5.50 3.91 -9.23
N ILE A 8 4.98 4.43 -10.36
CA ILE A 8 3.55 4.37 -10.67
C ILE A 8 3.07 2.92 -10.78
N GLN A 9 3.88 2.06 -11.41
CA GLN A 9 3.59 0.63 -11.50
C GLN A 9 3.55 -0.03 -10.11
N GLN A 10 4.49 0.29 -9.23
CA GLN A 10 4.51 -0.23 -7.86
C GLN A 10 3.34 0.28 -7.00
N GLU A 11 2.92 1.55 -7.17
CA GLU A 11 1.74 2.08 -6.48
C GLU A 11 0.46 1.38 -6.93
N ASN A 12 0.31 1.11 -8.23
CA ASN A 12 -0.81 0.35 -8.76
C ASN A 12 -0.82 -1.09 -8.22
N GLU A 13 0.32 -1.79 -8.27
CA GLU A 13 0.43 -3.16 -7.76
C GLU A 13 0.13 -3.27 -6.26
N LEU A 14 0.50 -2.27 -5.46
CA LEU A 14 0.17 -2.22 -4.04
C LEU A 14 -1.31 -1.89 -3.80
N THR A 15 -1.90 -1.04 -4.65
CA THR A 15 -3.33 -0.71 -4.60
C THR A 15 -4.17 -1.95 -4.91
N ASP A 16 -3.83 -2.69 -5.96
CA ASP A 16 -4.51 -3.94 -6.34
C ASP A 16 -4.48 -4.96 -5.20
N LYS A 17 -3.32 -5.13 -4.55
CA LYS A 17 -3.17 -6.02 -3.39
C LYS A 17 -4.00 -5.59 -2.18
N ILE A 18 -4.12 -4.28 -1.94
CA ILE A 18 -4.98 -3.74 -0.87
C ILE A 18 -6.45 -4.03 -1.17
N GLU A 19 -6.89 -3.83 -2.41
CA GLU A 19 -8.27 -4.13 -2.83
C GLU A 19 -8.59 -5.62 -2.68
N GLU A 20 -7.67 -6.51 -3.08
CA GLU A 20 -7.80 -7.96 -2.89
C GLU A 20 -7.94 -8.32 -1.40
N LYS A 21 -7.10 -7.74 -0.53
CA LYS A 21 -7.18 -7.97 0.92
C LYS A 21 -8.47 -7.45 1.56
N LEU A 22 -8.94 -6.28 1.12
CA LEU A 22 -10.24 -5.75 1.57
C LEU A 22 -11.39 -6.64 1.10
N GLN A 23 -11.29 -7.23 -0.09
CA GLN A 23 -12.27 -8.18 -0.58
C GLN A 23 -12.29 -9.47 0.25
N GLN A 24 -11.11 -10.03 0.57
CA GLN A 24 -10.98 -11.20 1.46
C GLN A 24 -11.60 -10.95 2.84
N ILE A 25 -11.39 -9.76 3.41
CA ILE A 25 -11.99 -9.34 4.69
C ILE A 25 -13.52 -9.29 4.58
N ARG A 26 -14.06 -8.65 3.53
CA ARG A 26 -15.51 -8.55 3.33
C ARG A 26 -16.17 -9.91 3.12
N GLU A 27 -15.52 -10.82 2.40
CA GLU A 27 -16.01 -12.18 2.20
C GLU A 27 -16.01 -12.97 3.51
N TRP A 28 -14.94 -12.83 4.30
CA TRP A 28 -14.85 -13.44 5.62
C TRP A 28 -15.93 -12.91 6.58
N GLU A 29 -16.17 -11.59 6.60
CA GLU A 29 -17.22 -10.97 7.42
C GLU A 29 -18.62 -11.45 7.02
N ARG A 30 -18.85 -11.76 5.74
CA ARG A 30 -20.14 -12.20 5.21
C ARG A 30 -20.48 -13.65 5.58
N ASP A 31 -19.52 -14.56 5.55
CA ASP A 31 -19.76 -16.01 5.66
C ASP A 31 -19.74 -16.53 7.12
N ALA A 32 -20.04 -15.63 8.07
CA ALA A 32 -20.02 -15.78 9.53
C ALA A 32 -18.61 -15.70 10.15
N PRO A 33 -18.35 -14.71 11.04
CA PRO A 33 -17.02 -14.42 11.59
C PRO A 33 -16.62 -15.43 12.68
N VAL A 34 -16.54 -16.72 12.33
CA VAL A 34 -16.08 -17.79 13.21
C VAL A 34 -14.60 -18.04 12.92
N GLY A 35 -13.73 -17.22 13.49
CA GLY A 35 -12.28 -17.36 13.34
C GLY A 35 -11.49 -16.11 13.70
N ASP A 36 -10.17 -16.22 13.62
CA ASP A 36 -9.25 -15.11 13.85
C ASP A 36 -8.98 -14.35 12.53
N ILE A 37 -9.56 -13.17 12.40
CA ILE A 37 -9.34 -12.25 11.27
C ILE A 37 -8.10 -11.37 11.45
N SER A 38 -7.44 -11.43 12.61
CA SER A 38 -6.31 -10.54 12.96
C SER A 38 -5.16 -10.66 11.96
N ALA A 39 -4.95 -11.84 11.38
CA ALA A 39 -3.95 -12.04 10.32
C ALA A 39 -4.26 -11.22 9.05
N LEU A 40 -5.53 -11.14 8.63
CA LEU A 40 -5.93 -10.38 7.44
C LEU A 40 -5.78 -8.87 7.67
N TYR A 41 -6.15 -8.38 8.87
CA TYR A 41 -5.93 -6.98 9.22
C TYR A 41 -4.45 -6.63 9.39
N ALA A 42 -3.64 -7.51 9.97
CA ALA A 42 -2.19 -7.30 10.10
C ALA A 42 -1.51 -7.22 8.72
N ASP A 43 -1.94 -8.03 7.76
CA ASP A 43 -1.42 -7.96 6.39
C ASP A 43 -1.90 -6.71 5.65
N LEU A 44 -3.15 -6.28 5.86
CA LEU A 44 -3.64 -5.00 5.35
C LEU A 44 -2.84 -3.81 5.91
N GLU A 45 -2.54 -3.81 7.21
CA GLU A 45 -1.74 -2.77 7.86
C GLU A 45 -0.32 -2.69 7.30
N LYS A 46 0.32 -3.84 7.00
CA LYS A 46 1.63 -3.87 6.35
C LYS A 46 1.59 -3.22 4.96
N LEU A 47 0.59 -3.57 4.13
CA LEU A 47 0.43 -3.00 2.79
C LEU A 47 0.20 -1.49 2.83
N LEU A 48 -0.65 -1.02 3.74
CA LEU A 48 -0.88 0.42 3.95
C LEU A 48 0.40 1.15 4.41
N ASN A 49 1.18 0.52 5.28
CA ASN A 49 2.48 1.05 5.70
C ASN A 49 3.50 1.12 4.57
N GLU A 50 3.51 0.15 3.65
CA GLU A 50 4.36 0.18 2.46
C GLU A 50 3.99 1.33 1.51
N VAL A 51 2.69 1.52 1.25
CA VAL A 51 2.20 2.68 0.46
C VAL A 51 2.57 4.00 1.14
N SER A 52 2.40 4.10 2.45
CA SER A 52 2.77 5.29 3.23
C SER A 52 4.28 5.59 3.11
N LYS A 53 5.14 4.56 3.24
CA LYS A 53 6.60 4.70 3.09
C LYS A 53 6.98 5.15 1.68
N MET A 54 6.36 4.61 0.64
CA MET A 54 6.61 5.05 -0.74
C MET A 54 6.27 6.53 -0.92
N ARG A 55 5.07 6.96 -0.49
CA ARG A 55 4.64 8.37 -0.59
C ARG A 55 5.53 9.32 0.21
N LEU A 56 5.98 8.91 1.39
CA LEU A 56 6.95 9.68 2.18
C LEU A 56 8.32 9.76 1.49
N SER A 57 8.77 8.68 0.88
CA SER A 57 10.03 8.65 0.12
C SER A 57 9.97 9.57 -1.11
N GLU A 58 8.83 9.68 -1.78
CA GLU A 58 8.63 10.63 -2.88
C GLU A 58 8.66 12.08 -2.39
N LYS A 59 7.95 12.40 -1.29
CA LYS A 59 7.97 13.75 -0.70
C LYS A 59 9.37 14.17 -0.29
N ASN A 60 10.15 13.28 0.30
CA ASN A 60 11.53 13.55 0.70
C ASN A 60 12.48 13.72 -0.49
N GLN A 61 12.29 12.96 -1.57
CA GLN A 61 13.06 13.14 -2.80
C GLN A 61 12.77 14.50 -3.47
N VAL A 62 11.50 14.93 -3.52
CA VAL A 62 11.12 16.24 -4.09
C VAL A 62 11.63 17.40 -3.23
N ALA A 63 11.57 17.29 -1.90
CA ALA A 63 12.06 18.32 -0.98
C ALA A 63 13.61 18.45 -0.99
N GLY A 64 14.35 17.36 -1.22
CA GLY A 64 15.81 17.36 -1.30
C GLY A 64 16.39 17.96 -2.59
N SER A 65 15.59 18.06 -3.65
CA SER A 65 16.02 18.57 -4.97
C SER A 65 15.87 20.08 -5.18
N GLY A 66 15.41 20.84 -4.17
CA GLY A 66 15.11 22.27 -4.29
C GLY A 66 16.18 23.25 -3.80
N ARG A 67 17.40 22.81 -3.47
CA ARG A 67 18.38 23.67 -2.77
C ARG A 67 19.77 23.72 -3.44
N TYR A 68 19.81 24.12 -4.69
CA TYR A 68 21.01 24.66 -5.34
C TYR A 68 20.60 25.79 -6.29
N TRP A 69 20.46 27.00 -5.75
CA TRP A 69 20.59 28.28 -6.43
C TRP A 69 21.28 29.24 -5.47
#